data_AF-A0A2R6LP97-F1
#
_entry.id   AF-A0A2R6LP97-F1
#
_cell.length_a   1.000
_cell.length_b   1.000
_cell.length_c   1.000
_cell.angle_alpha   90.00
_cell.angle_beta   90.00
_cell.angle_gamma   90.00
#
_symmetry.space_group_name_H-M   'P 1'
#
loop_
_entity.id
_entity.type
_entity.pdbx_description
1 polymer ?
#
loop_
_entity_poly.entity_id
_entity_poly.type
_entity_poly.pdbx_seq_one_letter_code
_entity_poly.pdbx_strand_id
1 'polypeptide(L)'
;MKVRRVADETAAVRGILDAAMLRVEDAAIEEGTTLVAAVEGRLLGALVLDGEEIVAVAVRPGRRGQGVGTALVEAAAARRERLTAGFDPGVRPFYESLGFEIECDDSRCRGVRRAA
;
A
#
# COMPACT_ATOMS: atom_id res chain seq x y z
N MET A 1 13.52 -3.19 9.06
CA MET A 1 12.21 -2.55 8.82
C MET A 1 11.13 -3.48 9.36
N LYS A 2 10.10 -2.93 10.02
CA LYS A 2 8.96 -3.69 10.56
C LYS A 2 7.66 -3.16 9.96
N VAL A 3 6.76 -4.05 9.54
CA VAL A 3 5.40 -3.70 9.14
C VAL A 3 4.43 -4.03 10.27
N ARG A 4 3.52 -3.11 10.57
CA ARG A 4 2.49 -3.24 11.61
C ARG A 4 1.23 -2.46 11.24
N ARG A 5 0.14 -2.67 11.98
CA ARG A 5 -1.01 -1.78 11.90
C ARG A 5 -0.61 -0.38 12.37
N VAL A 6 -1.27 0.63 11.82
CA VAL A 6 -1.16 2.02 12.30
C VAL A 6 -1.65 2.09 13.75
N ALA A 7 -1.06 2.95 14.57
CA ALA A 7 -1.51 3.20 15.95
C ALA A 7 -1.30 4.68 16.27
N ASP A 8 -2.37 5.45 16.47
CA ASP A 8 -2.35 6.89 16.80
C ASP A 8 -1.38 7.74 15.94
N GLU A 9 -1.20 7.36 14.68
CA GLU A 9 -0.19 7.91 13.76
C GLU A 9 -0.83 8.54 12.51
N THR A 10 -2.12 8.88 12.55
CA THR A 10 -2.88 9.39 11.39
C THR A 10 -2.18 10.57 10.71
N ALA A 11 -1.67 11.54 11.48
CA ALA A 11 -0.94 12.69 10.93
C ALA A 11 0.36 12.29 10.19
N ALA A 12 1.08 11.29 10.71
CA ALA A 12 2.30 10.80 10.08
C ALA A 12 2.00 10.03 8.78
N VAL A 13 0.92 9.24 8.77
CA VAL A 13 0.42 8.56 7.56
C VAL A 13 -0.06 9.57 6.52
N ARG A 14 -0.87 10.56 6.91
CA ARG A 14 -1.31 11.67 6.06
C ARG A 14 -0.13 12.33 5.36
N GLY A 15 0.91 12.69 6.13
CA GLY A 15 2.12 13.29 5.55
C GLY A 15 2.89 12.39 4.59
N ILE A 16 2.76 11.06 4.66
CA ILE A 16 3.34 10.13 3.67
C ILE A 16 2.48 10.08 2.40
N LEU A 17 1.16 10.01 2.56
CA LEU A 17 0.21 10.00 1.45
C LEU A 17 0.30 11.31 0.63
N ASP A 18 0.35 12.45 1.30
CA ASP A 18 0.50 13.76 0.68
C ASP A 18 1.81 13.86 -0.11
N ALA A 19 2.92 13.34 0.45
CA ALA A 19 4.21 13.29 -0.24
C ALA A 19 4.23 12.34 -1.45
N ALA A 20 3.26 11.44 -1.55
CA ALA A 20 3.01 10.58 -2.70
C ALA A 20 1.90 11.12 -3.62
N MET A 21 1.36 12.30 -3.33
CA MET A 21 0.22 12.92 -4.03
C MET A 21 -1.04 12.03 -4.03
N LEU A 22 -1.22 11.20 -3.00
CA LEU A 22 -2.38 10.33 -2.83
C LEU A 22 -3.40 10.96 -1.87
N ARG A 23 -4.67 10.97 -2.27
CA ARG A 23 -5.77 11.43 -1.42
C ARG A 23 -6.55 10.24 -0.89
N VAL A 24 -6.68 10.20 0.43
CA VAL A 24 -7.46 9.20 1.18
C VAL A 24 -8.15 9.98 2.31
N GLU A 25 -9.41 9.71 2.60
CA GLU A 25 -10.08 10.36 3.73
C GLU A 25 -9.47 9.92 5.06
N ASP A 26 -9.36 10.81 6.06
CA ASP A 26 -8.74 10.46 7.36
C ASP A 26 -9.49 9.32 8.06
N ALA A 27 -10.80 9.22 7.84
CA ALA A 27 -11.64 8.14 8.37
C ALA A 27 -11.24 6.74 7.85
N ALA A 28 -10.57 6.67 6.69
CA ALA A 28 -10.04 5.40 6.18
C ALA A 28 -8.67 5.04 6.81
N ILE A 29 -8.02 5.98 7.50
CA ILE A 29 -6.74 5.76 8.20
C ILE A 29 -7.04 5.31 9.62
N GLU A 30 -7.31 4.02 9.77
CA GLU A 30 -7.58 3.39 11.06
C GLU A 30 -6.83 2.05 11.20
N GLU A 31 -6.76 1.54 12.43
CA GLU A 31 -5.99 0.33 12.77
C GLU A 31 -6.40 -0.89 11.93
N GLY A 32 -7.69 -1.04 11.62
CA GLY A 32 -8.23 -2.18 10.89
C GLY A 32 -7.89 -2.20 9.39
N THR A 33 -7.57 -1.04 8.82
CA THR A 33 -7.44 -0.84 7.37
C THR A 33 -6.04 -0.41 6.96
N THR A 34 -5.22 0.10 7.88
CA THR A 34 -3.94 0.72 7.53
C THR A 34 -2.74 -0.03 8.12
N LEU A 35 -1.78 -0.34 7.24
CA LEU A 35 -0.47 -0.86 7.59
C LEU A 35 0.60 0.21 7.38
N VAL A 36 1.58 0.25 8.28
CA VAL A 36 2.74 1.14 8.19
C VAL A 36 4.04 0.35 8.24
N ALA A 37 5.02 0.79 7.45
CA ALA A 37 6.37 0.26 7.46
C ALA A 37 7.30 1.24 8.19
N ALA A 38 8.00 0.78 9.22
CA ALA A 38 8.83 1.63 10.06
C ALA A 38 10.24 1.06 10.31
N VAL A 39 11.19 1.96 10.55
CA VAL A 39 12.53 1.65 11.07
C VAL A 39 12.78 2.59 12.25
N GLU A 40 13.11 2.03 13.42
CA GLU A 40 13.40 2.81 14.64
C GLU A 40 12.31 3.85 14.96
N GLY A 41 11.05 3.46 14.82
CA GLY A 41 9.89 4.33 15.05
C GLY A 41 9.59 5.34 13.93
N ARG A 42 10.43 5.46 12.90
CA ARG A 42 10.21 6.37 11.77
C ARG A 42 9.44 5.66 10.65
N LEU A 43 8.29 6.21 10.28
CA LEU A 43 7.47 5.69 9.18
C LEU A 43 8.13 5.96 7.82
N LEU A 44 8.28 4.90 7.03
CA LEU A 44 8.87 4.91 5.69
C LEU A 44 7.81 4.82 4.59
N GLY A 45 6.66 4.21 4.90
CA GLY A 45 5.56 4.03 3.97
C GLY A 45 4.28 3.58 4.69
N ALA A 46 3.17 3.68 3.98
CA ALA A 46 1.85 3.27 4.43
C ALA A 46 1.09 2.57 3.30
N LEU A 47 0.21 1.65 3.68
CA LEU A 47 -0.75 1.00 2.83
C LEU A 47 -2.13 1.11 3.49
N VAL A 48 -3.13 1.55 2.73
CA VAL A 48 -4.52 1.69 3.20
C VAL A 48 -5.40 0.74 2.39
N LEU A 49 -6.28 0.03 3.09
CA LEU A 49 -7.28 -0.86 2.52
C LEU A 49 -8.68 -0.26 2.64
N ASP A 50 -9.53 -0.56 1.66
CA ASP A 50 -10.99 -0.52 1.78
C ASP A 50 -11.52 -1.94 1.48
N GLY A 51 -11.86 -2.67 2.54
CA GLY A 51 -12.14 -4.11 2.46
C GLY A 51 -10.94 -4.91 1.93
N GLU A 52 -11.08 -5.42 0.69
CA GLU A 52 -10.04 -6.15 -0.05
C GLU A 52 -9.24 -5.26 -1.02
N GLU A 53 -9.66 -4.02 -1.25
CA GLU A 53 -9.01 -3.11 -2.20
C GLU A 53 -7.89 -2.33 -1.52
N ILE A 54 -6.71 -2.37 -2.12
CA ILE A 54 -5.62 -1.46 -1.81
C ILE A 54 -5.94 -0.12 -2.47
N VAL A 55 -6.42 0.82 -1.67
CA VAL A 55 -6.76 2.17 -2.14
C VAL A 55 -5.55 3.10 -2.15
N ALA A 56 -4.50 2.79 -1.37
CA ALA A 56 -3.25 3.52 -1.40
C ALA A 56 -2.05 2.66 -0.99
N VAL A 57 -0.93 2.83 -1.71
CA VAL A 57 0.41 2.44 -1.26
C VAL A 57 1.34 3.63 -1.44
N ALA A 58 1.88 4.14 -0.35
CA ALA A 58 2.76 5.29 -0.35
C ALA A 58 4.10 4.97 0.31
N VAL A 59 5.18 5.41 -0.32
CA VAL A 59 6.54 5.29 0.20
C VAL A 59 7.21 6.66 0.13
N ARG A 60 7.85 7.07 1.24
CA ARG A 60 8.57 8.34 1.33
C ARG A 60 9.55 8.51 0.15
N PRO A 61 9.67 9.73 -0.41
CA PRO A 61 10.72 10.05 -1.38
C PRO A 61 12.11 9.63 -0.85
N GLY A 62 12.95 9.07 -1.72
CA GLY A 62 14.27 8.55 -1.34
C GLY A 62 14.28 7.17 -0.64
N ARG A 63 13.11 6.57 -0.39
CA ARG A 63 12.98 5.19 0.15
C ARG A 63 12.41 4.19 -0.85
N ARG A 64 12.12 4.63 -2.08
CA ARG A 64 11.65 3.78 -3.19
C ARG A 64 12.77 2.84 -3.64
N GLY A 65 12.42 1.69 -4.20
CA GLY A 65 13.39 0.67 -4.63
C GLY A 65 14.07 -0.11 -3.49
N GLN A 66 13.69 0.11 -2.22
CA GLN A 66 14.27 -0.55 -1.04
C GLN A 66 13.33 -1.63 -0.45
N GLY A 67 12.34 -2.09 -1.21
CA GLY A 67 11.39 -3.13 -0.77
C GLY A 67 10.31 -2.68 0.22
N VAL A 68 10.17 -1.38 0.51
CA VAL A 68 9.14 -0.87 1.44
C VAL A 68 7.71 -1.20 0.97
N GLY A 69 7.41 -0.91 -0.30
CA GLY A 69 6.10 -1.21 -0.90
C GLY A 69 5.82 -2.71 -0.94
N THR A 70 6.82 -3.52 -1.31
CA THR A 70 6.76 -4.98 -1.30
C THR A 70 6.38 -5.49 0.08
N ALA A 71 7.08 -5.06 1.13
CA ALA A 71 6.81 -5.50 2.49
C ALA A 71 5.40 -5.11 2.97
N LEU A 72 4.90 -3.94 2.57
CA LEU A 72 3.53 -3.51 2.87
C LEU A 72 2.50 -4.41 2.20
N VAL A 73 2.63 -4.67 0.90
CA VAL A 73 1.67 -5.48 0.15
C VAL A 73 1.71 -6.95 0.58
N GLU A 74 2.89 -7.53 0.81
CA GLU A 74 3.02 -8.89 1.37
C GLU A 74 2.37 -8.99 2.75
N ALA A 75 2.54 -7.98 3.60
CA ALA A 75 1.88 -7.97 4.90
C ALA A 75 0.36 -7.87 4.78
N ALA A 76 -0.16 -7.11 3.82
CA ALA A 76 -1.60 -7.08 3.54
C ALA A 76 -2.09 -8.45 3.02
N ALA A 77 -1.34 -9.08 2.12
CA ALA A 77 -1.70 -10.38 1.53
C ALA A 77 -1.71 -11.50 2.57
N ALA A 78 -0.78 -11.47 3.53
CA ALA A 78 -0.78 -12.42 4.65
C ALA A 78 -1.99 -12.27 5.60
N ARG A 79 -2.79 -11.20 5.47
CA ARG A 79 -3.94 -10.90 6.33
C ARG A 79 -5.29 -11.01 5.61
N ARG A 80 -5.28 -11.20 4.29
CA ARG A 80 -6.48 -11.20 3.45
C ARG A 80 -6.39 -12.37 2.48
N GLU A 81 -7.49 -13.10 2.32
CA GLU A 81 -7.58 -14.17 1.33
C GLU A 81 -7.51 -13.63 -0.11
N ARG A 82 -7.87 -12.35 -0.29
CA ARG A 82 -7.85 -11.68 -1.57
C ARG A 82 -7.49 -10.20 -1.42
N LEU A 83 -6.71 -9.70 -2.36
CA LEU A 83 -6.39 -8.30 -2.54
C LEU A 83 -6.70 -7.87 -3.96
N THR A 84 -7.19 -6.64 -4.09
CA THR A 84 -7.33 -5.95 -5.37
C THR A 84 -6.62 -4.61 -5.33
N ALA A 85 -6.25 -4.08 -6.49
CA ALA A 85 -5.69 -2.74 -6.59
C ALA A 85 -6.02 -2.13 -7.95
N GLY A 86 -6.43 -0.86 -7.97
CA GLY A 86 -6.50 -0.04 -9.18
C GLY A 86 -5.32 0.92 -9.24
N PHE A 87 -4.51 0.89 -10.29
CA PHE A 87 -3.28 1.67 -10.38
C PHE A 87 -2.95 2.12 -11.81
N ASP A 88 -2.05 3.09 -11.95
CA ASP A 88 -1.63 3.59 -13.26
C ASP A 88 -0.66 2.60 -13.94
N PRO A 89 -0.68 2.46 -15.28
CA PRO A 89 0.14 1.47 -15.99
C PRO A 89 1.65 1.51 -15.66
N GLY A 90 2.19 2.68 -15.30
CA GLY A 90 3.61 2.85 -14.95
C GLY A 90 4.07 2.07 -13.71
N VAL A 91 3.16 1.66 -12.81
CA VAL A 91 3.50 0.84 -11.63
C VAL A 91 3.14 -0.63 -11.81
N ARG A 92 2.71 -1.05 -13.01
CA ARG A 92 2.40 -2.44 -13.32
C ARG A 92 3.51 -3.43 -12.93
N PRO A 93 4.81 -3.22 -13.26
CA PRO A 93 5.86 -4.18 -12.91
C PRO A 93 5.98 -4.44 -11.40
N PHE A 94 5.63 -3.45 -10.57
CA PHE A 94 5.62 -3.61 -9.12
C PHE A 94 4.54 -4.62 -8.68
N TYR A 95 3.30 -4.49 -9.16
CA TYR A 95 2.23 -5.43 -8.81
C TYR A 95 2.43 -6.81 -9.44
N GLU A 96 2.96 -6.90 -10.67
CA GLU A 96 3.29 -8.19 -11.31
C GLU A 96 4.32 -8.96 -10.47
N SER A 97 5.36 -8.27 -9.98
CA SER A 97 6.39 -8.89 -9.14
C SER A 97 5.87 -9.47 -7.83
N LEU A 98 4.68 -9.05 -7.40
CA LEU A 98 4.00 -9.49 -6.18
C LEU A 98 2.96 -10.59 -6.44
N GLY A 99 2.87 -11.08 -7.68
CA GLY A 99 1.94 -12.15 -8.07
C GLY A 99 0.50 -11.69 -8.26
N PHE A 100 0.28 -10.40 -8.58
CA PHE A 100 -1.04 -9.96 -9.02
C PHE A 100 -1.27 -10.40 -10.47
N GLU A 101 -2.44 -10.98 -10.73
CA GLU A 101 -3.02 -11.08 -12.06
C GLU A 101 -3.52 -9.70 -12.47
N ILE A 102 -3.08 -9.17 -13.61
CA ILE A 102 -3.33 -7.76 -13.99
C ILE A 102 -4.00 -7.67 -15.36
N GLU A 103 -5.06 -6.87 -15.40
CA GLU A 103 -5.73 -6.42 -16.61
C GLU A 103 -5.54 -4.90 -16.74
N CYS A 104 -5.27 -4.40 -17.94
CA CYS A 104 -5.09 -2.97 -18.18
C CYS A 104 -5.89 -2.50 -19.39
N ASP A 105 -6.42 -1.29 -19.30
CA ASP A 105 -6.82 -0.45 -20.43
C ASP A 105 -5.78 0.66 -20.68
N ASP A 106 -6.06 1.57 -21.62
CA ASP A 106 -5.13 2.64 -22.01
C ASP A 106 -4.79 3.62 -20.88
N SER A 107 -5.59 3.66 -19.80
CA SER A 107 -5.51 4.66 -18.74
C SER A 107 -5.30 4.06 -17.35
N ARG A 108 -5.72 2.82 -17.12
CA ARG A 108 -5.75 2.20 -15.79
C ARG A 108 -5.50 0.71 -15.87
N CYS A 109 -4.87 0.19 -14.83
CA CYS A 109 -4.76 -1.25 -14.58
C CYS A 109 -5.53 -1.63 -13.33
N ARG A 110 -6.07 -2.84 -13.33
CA ARG A 110 -6.65 -3.51 -12.17
C ARG A 110 -5.90 -4.82 -11.93
N GLY A 111 -5.45 -5.00 -10.70
CA GLY A 111 -4.77 -6.22 -10.25
C GLY A 111 -5.62 -7.00 -9.26
N VAL A 112 -5.50 -8.33 -9.28
CA VAL A 112 -6.06 -9.24 -8.27
C VAL A 112 -4.96 -10.19 -7.81
N ARG A 113 -4.81 -10.34 -6.49
CA ARG A 113 -3.97 -11.37 -5.87
C ARG A 113 -4.83 -12.16 -4.89
N ARG A 114 -4.75 -13.49 -4.94
CA ARG A 114 -5.37 -14.37 -3.94
C ARG A 114 -4.29 -15.00 -3.08
N ALA A 115 -4.63 -15.33 -1.83
CA ALA A 115 -3.80 -16.20 -1.02
C ALA A 115 -3.68 -17.56 -1.73
N ALA A 116 -2.47 -18.11 -1.70
CA ALA A 116 -2.19 -19.45 -2.21
C ALA A 116 -2.74 -20.52 -1.27
#